data_AF-A0A7C6I079-F1
#
_entry.id   AF-A0A7C6I079-F1
#
_cell.length_a   1.000
_cell.length_b   1.000
_cell.length_c   1.000
_cell.angle_alpha   90.00
_cell.angle_beta   90.00
_cell.angle_gamma   90.00
#
_symmetry.space_group_name_H-M   'P 1'
#
loop_
_entity.id
_entity.type
_entity.pdbx_description
1 polymer ?
#
loop_
_entity_poly.entity_id
_entity_poly.type
_entity_poly.pdbx_seq_one_letter_code
_entity_poly.pdbx_strand_id
1 'polypeptide(L)'
;NIVVAPSDHLILNVGRFVDDIKKGLSFVEKNPVLLTLGIQPSRPETGYGYIQSGEEQEDGIHKVKAFTEKPDYHLAKKFVDSGEFVWNSGIFLWNVNSIIDAFRKHLPDIIRKFNEGKTLFNTPAEKQFIDKSFPFCRNISIDFGILEKADNVYVNISDFGWSDLGTWGALHDISDRDENNNAHLNCKALFVESSDNIVAMSDGKLAVIQGLEDYIVAESGNVLMICKKREEQRIKHFVTDVKLRYGDEYV
;
A
#
# COMPACT_ATOMS: atom_id res chain seq x y z
N ASN A 1 -16.55 15.05 6.21
CA ASN A 1 -15.19 14.45 6.10
C ASN A 1 -15.30 13.05 5.54
N ILE A 2 -14.23 12.56 4.92
CA ILE A 2 -14.15 11.23 4.32
C ILE A 2 -12.89 10.52 4.80
N VAL A 3 -12.96 9.19 4.86
CA VAL A 3 -11.80 8.30 4.99
C VAL A 3 -11.67 7.55 3.67
N VAL A 4 -10.49 7.60 3.07
CA VAL A 4 -10.13 6.83 1.88
C VAL A 4 -9.15 5.75 2.34
N ALA A 5 -9.51 4.49 2.15
CA ALA A 5 -8.70 3.36 2.59
C ALA A 5 -8.59 2.32 1.49
N PRO A 6 -7.39 1.76 1.23
CA PRO A 6 -7.23 0.61 0.35
C PRO A 6 -7.95 -0.61 0.92
N SER A 7 -8.47 -1.47 0.04
CA SER A 7 -9.27 -2.63 0.41
C SER A 7 -8.44 -3.88 0.73
N ASP A 8 -7.14 -3.82 0.49
CA ASP A 8 -6.19 -4.92 0.49
C ASP A 8 -5.18 -4.87 1.65
N HIS A 9 -5.29 -3.91 2.57
CA HIS A 9 -4.40 -3.81 3.73
C HIS A 9 -4.85 -4.67 4.92
N LEU A 10 -3.89 -5.15 5.72
CA LEU A 10 -4.11 -5.75 7.04
C LEU A 10 -3.90 -4.72 8.15
N ILE A 11 -4.81 -4.76 9.12
CA ILE A 11 -4.76 -3.99 10.36
C ILE A 11 -4.87 -4.97 11.51
N LEU A 12 -3.80 -5.12 12.30
CA LEU A 12 -3.76 -6.05 13.43
C LEU A 12 -4.48 -5.49 14.66
N ASN A 13 -4.35 -4.18 14.92
CA ASN A 13 -4.95 -3.52 16.08
C ASN A 13 -6.07 -2.55 15.65
N VAL A 14 -7.26 -3.12 15.45
CA VAL A 14 -8.45 -2.37 15.03
C VAL A 14 -8.84 -1.26 16.02
N GLY A 15 -8.64 -1.47 17.33
CA GLY A 15 -8.94 -0.46 18.35
C GLY A 15 -8.11 0.81 18.17
N ARG A 16 -6.78 0.65 18.08
CA ARG A 16 -5.86 1.77 17.80
C ARG A 16 -6.13 2.43 16.47
N PHE A 17 -6.42 1.65 15.42
CA PHE A 17 -6.79 2.19 14.12
C PHE A 17 -8.03 3.09 14.20
N VAL A 18 -9.08 2.65 14.89
CA VAL A 18 -10.31 3.44 15.07
C VAL A 18 -10.03 4.74 15.84
N ASP A 19 -9.17 4.70 16.85
CA ASP A 19 -8.78 5.89 17.62
C ASP A 19 -8.01 6.89 16.74
N ASP A 20 -7.06 6.40 15.93
CA ASP A 20 -6.33 7.23 14.96
C ASP A 20 -7.24 7.84 13.89
N ILE A 21 -8.22 7.08 13.40
CA ILE A 21 -9.22 7.60 12.46
C ILE A 21 -10.06 8.69 13.11
N LYS A 22 -10.56 8.50 14.33
CA LYS A 22 -11.35 9.52 15.04
C LYS A 22 -10.54 10.79 15.31
N LYS A 23 -9.27 10.63 15.73
CA LYS A 23 -8.32 11.73 15.93
C LYS A 23 -8.12 12.51 14.64
N GLY A 24 -7.78 11.82 13.55
CA GLY A 24 -7.57 12.47 12.26
C GLY A 24 -8.82 13.12 11.67
N LEU A 25 -9.99 12.50 11.82
CA LEU A 25 -11.28 13.09 11.42
C LEU A 25 -11.58 14.39 12.18
N SER A 26 -11.29 14.42 13.48
CA SER A 26 -11.45 15.63 14.31
C SER A 26 -10.50 16.75 13.88
N PHE A 27 -9.28 16.39 13.46
CA PHE A 27 -8.29 17.35 12.96
C PHE A 27 -8.72 17.97 11.62
N VAL A 28 -9.14 17.17 10.65
CA VAL A 28 -9.54 17.67 9.32
C VAL A 28 -10.93 18.31 9.29
N GLU A 29 -11.71 18.18 10.36
CA GLU A 29 -12.93 18.95 10.56
C GLU A 29 -12.63 20.43 10.84
N LYS A 30 -11.60 20.69 11.64
CA LYS A 30 -11.21 22.05 12.06
C LYS A 30 -10.26 22.71 11.06
N ASN A 31 -9.55 21.92 10.26
CA ASN A 31 -8.47 22.39 9.40
C ASN A 31 -8.70 21.97 7.94
N PRO A 32 -8.61 22.88 6.95
CA PRO A 32 -8.77 22.54 5.53
C PRO A 32 -7.49 21.92 4.95
N VAL A 33 -7.17 20.71 5.38
CA VAL A 33 -5.88 20.04 5.13
C VAL A 33 -6.07 18.64 4.55
N LEU A 34 -4.99 18.10 3.98
CA LEU A 34 -4.91 16.72 3.51
C LEU A 34 -4.13 15.88 4.52
N LEU A 35 -4.81 15.05 5.32
CA LEU A 35 -4.17 14.16 6.29
C LEU A 35 -3.97 12.76 5.70
N THR A 36 -2.82 12.16 5.98
CA THR A 36 -2.51 10.74 5.75
C THR A 36 -2.09 10.06 7.06
N LEU A 37 -2.20 8.73 7.13
CA LEU A 37 -1.63 7.95 8.24
C LEU A 37 -0.22 7.47 7.88
N GLY A 38 0.74 7.77 8.74
CA GLY A 38 2.13 7.38 8.62
C GLY A 38 2.48 6.23 9.55
N ILE A 39 3.19 5.21 9.06
CA ILE A 39 3.61 4.05 9.86
C ILE A 39 5.11 4.10 10.10
N GLN A 40 5.54 3.83 11.33
CA GLN A 40 6.96 3.80 11.65
C GLN A 40 7.65 2.69 10.82
N PRO A 41 8.69 3.02 10.02
CA PRO A 41 9.39 2.03 9.22
C PRO A 41 10.16 1.07 10.11
N SER A 42 9.96 -0.24 9.92
CA SER A 42 10.76 -1.28 10.58
C SER A 42 11.91 -1.80 9.70
N ARG A 43 11.91 -1.47 8.40
CA ARG A 43 12.90 -1.90 7.41
C ARG A 43 12.98 -0.91 6.23
N PRO A 44 14.06 -0.92 5.44
CA PRO A 44 14.17 -0.11 4.23
C PRO A 44 13.35 -0.71 3.08
N GLU A 45 12.03 -0.59 3.16
CA GLU A 45 11.11 -1.01 2.10
C GLU A 45 11.23 -0.09 0.88
N THR A 46 11.26 -0.65 -0.33
CA THR A 46 11.35 0.12 -1.59
C THR A 46 10.02 0.17 -2.33
N GLY A 47 9.06 -0.69 -1.95
CA GLY A 47 7.70 -0.71 -2.48
C GLY A 47 6.77 0.37 -1.92
N TYR A 48 7.14 1.04 -0.83
CA TYR A 48 6.30 2.03 -0.13
C TYR A 48 6.71 3.47 -0.43
N GLY A 49 5.75 4.38 -0.30
CA GLY A 49 6.02 5.80 -0.16
C GLY A 49 6.56 6.14 1.22
N TYR A 50 7.42 7.15 1.30
CA TYR A 50 7.95 7.70 2.55
C TYR A 50 7.53 9.15 2.68
N ILE A 51 7.21 9.54 3.91
CA ILE A 51 6.76 10.86 4.30
C ILE A 51 7.75 11.40 5.32
N GLN A 52 8.41 12.50 5.00
CA GLN A 52 9.23 13.21 5.99
C GLN A 52 8.31 14.00 6.92
N SER A 53 8.30 13.60 8.19
CA SER A 53 7.58 14.31 9.23
C SER A 53 8.27 15.63 9.56
N GLY A 54 7.46 16.68 9.68
CA GLY A 54 7.90 18.01 10.05
C GLY A 54 7.56 18.34 11.50
N GLU A 55 7.35 19.63 11.74
CA GLU A 55 6.92 20.12 13.05
C GLU A 55 5.59 19.51 13.44
N GLU A 56 5.51 19.04 14.68
CA GLU A 56 4.26 18.59 15.28
C GLU A 56 3.31 19.78 15.43
N GLN A 57 2.03 19.53 15.16
CA GLN A 57 0.99 20.55 15.16
C GLN A 57 -0.05 20.22 16.23
N GLU A 58 -0.47 18.96 16.32
CA GLU A 58 -1.46 18.50 17.31
C GLU A 58 -1.35 16.98 17.51
N ASP A 59 -1.05 16.51 18.72
CA ASP A 59 -1.21 15.12 19.18
C ASP A 59 -0.70 14.04 18.20
N GLY A 60 0.59 14.11 17.84
CA GLY A 60 1.23 13.21 16.89
C GLY A 60 0.88 13.44 15.41
N ILE A 61 0.20 14.54 15.10
CA ILE A 61 -0.03 15.02 13.74
C ILE A 61 1.03 16.06 13.39
N HIS A 62 1.79 15.78 12.35
CA HIS A 62 2.90 16.60 11.87
C HIS A 62 2.58 17.20 10.51
N LYS A 63 3.10 18.39 10.25
CA LYS A 63 3.12 18.92 8.88
C LYS A 63 4.10 18.12 8.03
N VAL A 64 3.71 17.71 6.83
CA VAL A 64 4.62 17.00 5.92
C VAL A 64 5.63 17.98 5.32
N LYS A 65 6.92 17.61 5.39
CA LYS A 65 8.01 18.37 4.73
C LYS A 65 8.23 17.93 3.29
N ALA A 66 8.22 16.62 3.07
CA ALA A 66 8.47 16.02 1.78
C ALA A 66 7.77 14.67 1.69
N PHE A 67 7.43 14.29 0.48
CA PHE A 67 6.89 12.99 0.14
C PHE A 67 7.81 12.37 -0.92
N THR A 68 8.07 11.07 -0.82
CA THR A 68 8.93 10.36 -1.77
C THR A 68 8.35 8.97 -2.01
N GLU A 69 7.82 8.74 -3.20
CA GLU A 69 7.27 7.45 -3.57
C GLU A 69 8.35 6.47 -4.06
N LYS A 70 8.39 5.26 -3.47
CA LYS A 70 9.21 4.11 -3.92
C LYS A 70 10.69 4.45 -4.16
N PRO A 71 11.40 4.89 -3.10
CA PRO A 71 12.83 5.18 -3.20
C PRO A 71 13.63 3.90 -3.51
N ASP A 72 14.84 4.08 -4.04
CA ASP A 72 15.80 2.98 -4.10
C ASP A 72 16.22 2.54 -2.68
N TYR A 73 16.82 1.35 -2.58
CA TYR A 73 17.21 0.76 -1.30
C TYR A 73 18.18 1.63 -0.49
N HIS A 74 19.11 2.34 -1.14
CA HIS A 74 20.08 3.17 -0.45
C HIS A 74 19.40 4.39 0.19
N LEU A 75 18.44 4.98 -0.51
CA LEU A 75 17.65 6.09 -0.01
C LEU A 75 16.66 5.65 1.07
N ALA A 76 15.97 4.52 0.87
CA ALA A 76 15.10 3.92 1.88
C ALA A 76 15.85 3.64 3.19
N LYS A 77 17.08 3.10 3.10
CA LYS A 77 17.94 2.89 4.27
C LYS A 77 18.26 4.19 5.00
N LYS A 78 18.61 5.26 4.29
CA LYS A 78 18.84 6.58 4.90
C LYS A 78 17.58 7.12 5.58
N PHE A 79 16.41 6.92 4.98
CA PHE A 79 15.13 7.35 5.57
C PHE A 79 14.87 6.65 6.90
N VAL A 80 15.02 5.32 6.94
CA VAL A 80 14.87 4.53 8.17
C VAL A 80 15.90 4.95 9.22
N ASP A 81 17.18 5.04 8.84
CA ASP A 81 18.28 5.38 9.75
C ASP A 81 18.13 6.79 10.33
N SER A 82 17.50 7.72 9.59
CA SER A 82 17.27 9.09 10.06
C SER A 82 16.18 9.19 11.14
N GLY A 83 15.23 8.26 11.17
CA GLY A 83 14.05 8.32 12.03
C GLY A 83 13.04 9.44 11.70
N GLU A 84 13.31 10.29 10.71
CA GLU A 84 12.44 11.43 10.36
C GLU A 84 11.32 11.05 9.38
N PHE A 85 11.41 9.86 8.78
CA PHE A 85 10.49 9.40 7.75
C PHE A 85 9.58 8.29 8.27
N VAL A 86 8.33 8.32 7.82
CA VAL A 86 7.32 7.29 8.04
C VAL A 86 6.83 6.74 6.71
N TRP A 87 6.40 5.48 6.68
CA TRP A 87 5.75 4.90 5.51
C TRP A 87 4.38 5.55 5.29
N ASN A 88 4.07 5.87 4.03
CA ASN A 88 2.72 6.23 3.62
C ASN A 88 1.84 4.98 3.62
N SER A 89 0.85 4.93 4.49
CA SER A 89 -0.08 3.79 4.57
C SER A 89 -1.12 3.74 3.44
N GLY A 90 -1.17 4.74 2.56
CA GLY A 90 -2.23 4.87 1.55
C GLY A 90 -3.62 5.18 2.12
N ILE A 91 -3.74 5.38 3.45
CA ILE A 91 -4.99 5.73 4.12
C ILE A 91 -5.04 7.24 4.33
N PHE A 92 -6.12 7.86 3.88
CA PHE A 92 -6.27 9.31 3.87
C PHE A 92 -7.54 9.78 4.55
N LEU A 93 -7.46 10.95 5.19
CA LEU A 93 -8.57 11.55 5.93
C LEU A 93 -8.71 13.01 5.52
N TRP A 94 -9.79 13.37 4.84
CA TRP A 94 -9.94 14.73 4.28
C TRP A 94 -11.32 15.32 4.51
N ASN A 95 -11.40 16.64 4.47
CA ASN A 95 -12.65 17.31 4.10
C ASN A 95 -12.85 17.22 2.58
N VAL A 96 -14.10 16.99 2.13
CA VAL A 96 -14.43 16.86 0.70
C VAL A 96 -14.07 18.15 -0.06
N ASN A 97 -14.27 19.31 0.55
CA ASN A 97 -13.92 20.58 -0.10
C ASN A 97 -12.41 20.72 -0.26
N SER A 98 -11.62 20.33 0.75
CA SER A 98 -10.16 20.40 0.70
C SER A 98 -9.57 19.55 -0.42
N ILE A 99 -10.04 18.30 -0.59
CA ILE A 99 -9.56 17.45 -1.68
C ILE A 99 -10.03 17.97 -3.05
N ILE A 100 -11.27 18.48 -3.17
CA ILE A 100 -11.78 19.07 -4.41
C ILE A 100 -10.97 20.31 -4.80
N ASP A 101 -10.58 21.16 -3.85
CA ASP A 101 -9.72 22.31 -4.10
C ASP A 101 -8.31 21.88 -4.53
N ALA A 102 -7.77 20.82 -3.93
CA ALA A 102 -6.51 20.24 -4.33
C ALA A 102 -6.56 19.68 -5.77
N PHE A 103 -7.65 19.00 -6.17
CA PHE A 103 -7.87 18.59 -7.56
C PHE A 103 -7.92 19.79 -8.51
N ARG A 104 -8.59 20.88 -8.15
CA ARG A 104 -8.63 22.11 -8.97
C ARG A 104 -7.23 22.70 -9.19
N LYS A 105 -6.38 22.69 -8.16
CA LYS A 105 -5.02 23.25 -8.21
C LYS A 105 -4.05 22.34 -8.96
N HIS A 106 -4.09 21.03 -8.73
CA HIS A 106 -3.02 20.11 -9.13
C HIS A 106 -3.40 19.16 -10.28
N LEU A 107 -4.69 18.88 -10.49
CA LEU A 107 -5.22 18.01 -11.55
C LEU A 107 -6.47 18.63 -12.23
N PRO A 108 -6.34 19.86 -12.80
CA PRO A 108 -7.47 20.61 -13.34
C PRO A 108 -8.14 19.93 -14.55
N ASP A 109 -7.41 19.10 -15.27
CA ASP A 109 -7.91 18.29 -16.38
C ASP A 109 -8.93 17.25 -15.91
N ILE A 110 -8.63 16.53 -14.82
CA ILE A 110 -9.52 15.54 -14.21
C ILE A 110 -10.79 16.22 -13.69
N ILE A 111 -10.66 17.28 -12.87
CA ILE A 111 -11.84 17.93 -12.28
C ILE A 111 -12.74 18.53 -13.37
N ARG A 112 -12.16 19.13 -14.42
CA ARG A 112 -12.94 19.70 -15.53
C ARG A 112 -13.74 18.60 -16.23
N LYS A 113 -13.13 17.44 -16.47
CA LYS A 113 -13.80 16.32 -17.14
C LYS A 113 -14.99 15.81 -16.34
N PHE A 114 -14.82 15.56 -15.05
CA PHE A 114 -15.92 15.06 -14.21
C PHE A 114 -16.99 16.12 -13.92
N ASN A 115 -16.65 17.41 -13.94
CA ASN A 115 -17.63 18.48 -13.85
C ASN A 115 -18.61 18.53 -15.03
N GLU A 116 -18.23 18.03 -16.23
CA GLU A 116 -19.15 17.91 -17.38
C GLU A 116 -20.36 17.02 -17.07
N GLY A 117 -20.19 16.02 -16.19
CA GLY A 117 -21.22 15.07 -15.79
C GLY A 117 -21.80 15.32 -14.41
N LYS A 118 -21.63 16.51 -13.83
CA LYS A 118 -22.03 16.79 -12.43
C LYS A 118 -23.49 16.47 -12.14
N THR A 119 -24.40 16.66 -13.10
CA THR A 119 -25.83 16.35 -12.98
C THR A 119 -26.17 14.88 -13.25
N LEU A 120 -25.21 14.08 -13.69
CA LEU A 120 -25.38 12.67 -14.05
C LEU A 120 -25.03 11.73 -12.89
N PHE A 121 -24.27 12.20 -11.89
CA PHE A 121 -23.95 11.41 -10.71
C PHE A 121 -25.20 11.06 -9.89
N ASN A 122 -25.25 9.84 -9.37
CA ASN A 122 -26.39 9.20 -8.70
C ASN A 122 -27.64 9.06 -9.57
N THR A 123 -27.46 8.96 -10.89
CA THR A 123 -28.55 8.70 -11.86
C THR A 123 -28.23 7.45 -12.69
N PRO A 124 -29.23 6.86 -13.39
CA PRO A 124 -28.98 5.75 -14.32
C PRO A 124 -27.96 6.07 -15.44
N ALA A 125 -27.73 7.36 -15.73
CA ALA A 125 -26.78 7.80 -16.75
C ALA A 125 -25.31 7.83 -16.25
N GLU A 126 -25.07 7.69 -14.94
CA GLU A 126 -23.74 7.80 -14.35
C GLU A 126 -22.75 6.82 -14.99
N LYS A 127 -23.10 5.52 -15.03
CA LYS A 127 -22.20 4.49 -15.55
C LYS A 127 -21.75 4.79 -16.98
N GLN A 128 -22.69 5.17 -17.84
CA GLN A 128 -22.38 5.52 -19.23
C GLN A 128 -21.46 6.73 -19.32
N PHE A 129 -21.68 7.74 -18.47
CA PHE A 129 -20.81 8.91 -18.40
C PHE A 129 -19.38 8.55 -17.94
N ILE A 130 -19.25 7.72 -16.89
CA ILE A 130 -17.96 7.24 -16.39
C ILE A 130 -17.24 6.43 -17.47
N ASP A 131 -17.88 5.43 -18.07
CA ASP A 131 -17.30 4.57 -19.10
C ASP A 131 -16.78 5.38 -20.31
N LYS A 132 -17.46 6.49 -20.64
CA LYS A 132 -17.04 7.40 -21.71
C LYS A 132 -15.92 8.36 -21.28
N SER A 133 -15.91 8.81 -20.02
CA SER A 133 -15.03 9.88 -19.57
C SER A 133 -13.71 9.39 -18.97
N PHE A 134 -13.76 8.30 -18.21
CA PHE A 134 -12.63 7.74 -17.48
C PHE A 134 -11.43 7.36 -18.36
N PRO A 135 -11.60 6.77 -19.57
CA PRO A 135 -10.47 6.44 -20.45
C PRO A 135 -9.63 7.63 -20.90
N PHE A 136 -10.16 8.86 -20.81
CA PHE A 136 -9.43 10.09 -21.14
C PHE A 136 -8.72 10.70 -19.93
N CYS A 137 -8.91 10.15 -18.73
CA CYS A 137 -8.22 10.59 -17.53
C CYS A 137 -6.81 10.04 -17.51
N ARG A 138 -5.85 10.86 -17.07
CA ARG A 138 -4.47 10.42 -16.88
C ARG A 138 -4.43 9.31 -15.81
N ASN A 139 -3.70 8.24 -16.10
CA ASN A 139 -3.36 7.23 -15.10
C ASN A 139 -2.27 7.80 -14.16
N ILE A 140 -2.69 8.36 -13.02
CA ILE A 140 -1.80 8.98 -12.03
C ILE A 140 -2.34 8.67 -10.63
N SER A 141 -1.47 8.35 -9.68
CA SER A 141 -1.87 8.16 -8.28
C SER A 141 -2.19 9.49 -7.60
N ILE A 142 -2.92 9.43 -6.49
CA ILE A 142 -3.23 10.61 -5.69
C ILE A 142 -1.98 11.19 -5.02
N ASP A 143 -1.01 10.34 -4.69
CA ASP A 143 0.27 10.70 -4.07
C ASP A 143 1.08 11.62 -5.01
N PHE A 144 1.35 11.16 -6.24
CA PHE A 144 2.03 11.96 -7.27
C PHE A 144 1.18 13.12 -7.80
N GLY A 145 -0.12 12.88 -7.92
CA GLY A 145 -1.06 13.83 -8.51
C GLY A 145 -1.25 15.07 -7.64
N ILE A 146 -1.37 14.87 -6.34
CA ILE A 146 -1.77 15.88 -5.37
C ILE A 146 -0.80 15.97 -4.18
N LEU A 147 -0.55 14.88 -3.45
CA LEU A 147 0.11 14.96 -2.13
C LEU A 147 1.56 15.47 -2.22
N GLU A 148 2.32 15.06 -3.23
CA GLU A 148 3.69 15.57 -3.45
C GLU A 148 3.75 17.07 -3.79
N LYS A 149 2.62 17.67 -4.20
CA LYS A 149 2.56 19.06 -4.69
C LYS A 149 1.79 20.00 -3.78
N ALA A 150 1.01 19.46 -2.85
CA ALA A 150 0.14 20.23 -2.00
C ALA A 150 0.89 20.76 -0.76
N ASP A 151 0.66 22.02 -0.39
CA ASP A 151 1.36 22.68 0.71
C ASP A 151 0.71 22.45 2.09
N ASN A 152 -0.48 21.85 2.09
CA ASN A 152 -1.34 21.62 3.26
C ASN A 152 -1.49 20.13 3.58
N VAL A 153 -0.41 19.35 3.42
CA VAL A 153 -0.37 17.91 3.73
C VAL A 153 0.17 17.69 5.14
N TYR A 154 -0.49 16.80 5.87
CA TYR A 154 -0.18 16.44 7.25
C TYR A 154 -0.15 14.93 7.39
N VAL A 155 0.58 14.43 8.36
CA VAL A 155 0.70 13.00 8.67
C VAL A 155 0.42 12.75 10.15
N ASN A 156 -0.49 11.84 10.45
CA ASN A 156 -0.65 11.28 11.80
C ASN A 156 0.26 10.06 11.91
N ILE A 157 1.23 10.09 12.82
CA ILE A 157 2.11 8.94 13.05
C ILE A 157 1.35 7.91 13.90
N SER A 158 1.24 6.70 13.37
CA SER A 158 0.35 5.66 13.86
C SER A 158 1.08 4.33 14.07
N ASP A 159 0.62 3.57 15.06
CA ASP A 159 1.07 2.21 15.34
C ASP A 159 -0.13 1.31 15.65
N PHE A 160 -0.74 0.78 14.59
CA PHE A 160 -1.88 -0.14 14.67
C PHE A 160 -1.57 -1.51 14.05
N GLY A 161 -0.29 -1.85 13.90
CA GLY A 161 0.14 -3.08 13.24
C GLY A 161 -0.37 -3.16 11.80
N TRP A 162 0.02 -2.17 10.99
CA TRP A 162 -0.34 -2.06 9.59
C TRP A 162 0.56 -2.93 8.71
N SER A 163 -0.03 -3.51 7.67
CA SER A 163 0.70 -4.14 6.59
C SER A 163 -0.10 -4.00 5.29
N ASP A 164 0.57 -3.68 4.18
CA ASP A 164 -0.05 -3.58 2.85
C ASP A 164 -0.57 -4.96 2.36
N LEU A 165 -0.18 -6.09 2.98
CA LEU A 165 -0.40 -7.48 2.51
C LEU A 165 0.00 -7.78 1.06
N GLY A 166 0.31 -6.78 0.25
CA GLY A 166 0.71 -6.89 -1.14
C GLY A 166 2.13 -7.47 -1.32
N THR A 167 2.84 -7.77 -0.23
CA THR A 167 4.15 -8.41 -0.27
C THR A 167 4.17 -9.75 0.47
N TRP A 168 4.95 -10.69 -0.04
CA TRP A 168 5.18 -11.97 0.61
C TRP A 168 5.96 -11.78 1.91
N GLY A 169 6.87 -10.81 1.96
CA GLY A 169 7.55 -10.41 3.20
C GLY A 169 6.57 -10.01 4.30
N ALA A 170 5.54 -9.21 3.97
CA ALA A 170 4.48 -8.85 4.91
C ALA A 170 3.71 -10.07 5.42
N LEU A 171 3.39 -11.02 4.55
CA LEU A 171 2.74 -12.27 4.92
C LEU A 171 3.62 -13.12 5.85
N HIS A 172 4.94 -13.17 5.59
CA HIS A 172 5.90 -13.87 6.45
C HIS A 172 5.92 -13.31 7.87
N ASP A 173 5.95 -11.97 8.00
CA ASP A 173 6.06 -11.28 9.28
C ASP A 173 4.87 -11.56 10.22
N ILE A 174 3.67 -11.77 9.65
CA ILE A 174 2.43 -12.02 10.40
C ILE A 174 2.11 -13.52 10.56
N SER A 175 2.85 -14.40 9.91
CA SER A 175 2.60 -15.84 9.94
C SER A 175 3.20 -16.49 11.18
N ASP A 176 2.63 -17.63 11.56
CA ASP A 176 3.30 -18.55 12.48
C ASP A 176 4.57 -19.10 11.81
N ARG A 177 5.70 -19.02 12.54
CA ARG A 177 7.02 -19.39 12.03
C ARG A 177 7.67 -20.46 12.90
N ASP A 178 8.44 -21.33 12.27
CA ASP A 178 9.27 -22.32 12.96
C ASP A 178 10.56 -21.71 13.53
N GLU A 179 11.37 -22.55 14.19
CA GLU A 179 12.65 -22.14 14.82
C GLU A 179 13.69 -21.59 13.81
N ASN A 180 13.56 -21.92 12.53
CA ASN A 180 14.43 -21.45 11.45
C ASN A 180 13.78 -20.32 10.64
N ASN A 181 12.75 -19.68 11.21
CA ASN A 181 12.02 -18.58 10.60
C ASN A 181 11.30 -18.95 9.29
N ASN A 182 10.95 -20.23 9.07
CA ASN A 182 10.10 -20.62 7.94
C ASN A 182 8.62 -20.46 8.29
N ALA A 183 7.83 -19.97 7.33
CA ALA A 183 6.38 -19.90 7.42
C ALA A 183 5.72 -20.81 6.40
N HIS A 184 4.55 -21.35 6.75
CA HIS A 184 3.66 -22.00 5.79
C HIS A 184 2.24 -21.43 5.89
N LEU A 185 1.58 -21.32 4.75
CA LEU A 185 0.26 -20.69 4.59
C LEU A 185 -0.68 -21.67 3.92
N ASN A 186 -1.80 -21.98 4.57
CA ASN A 186 -2.88 -22.83 4.04
C ASN A 186 -2.44 -24.22 3.54
N CYS A 187 -1.29 -24.72 4.00
CA CYS A 187 -0.76 -26.02 3.62
C CYS A 187 0.05 -26.65 4.75
N LYS A 188 0.43 -27.92 4.62
CA LYS A 188 1.47 -28.52 5.48
C LYS A 188 2.82 -28.33 4.82
N ALA A 189 3.85 -28.02 5.59
CA ALA A 189 5.21 -27.95 5.11
C ALA A 189 6.17 -28.68 6.06
N LEU A 190 7.12 -29.42 5.47
CA LEU A 190 8.28 -29.98 6.15
C LEU A 190 9.53 -29.26 5.63
N PHE A 191 10.25 -28.60 6.52
CA PHE A 191 11.50 -27.93 6.22
C PHE A 191 12.68 -28.78 6.68
N VAL A 192 13.63 -29.03 5.78
CA VAL A 192 14.87 -29.77 6.06
C VAL A 192 16.03 -28.86 5.67
N GLU A 193 16.93 -28.51 6.59
CA GLU A 193 18.09 -27.65 6.27
C GLU A 193 17.69 -26.36 5.53
N SER A 194 16.60 -25.72 5.95
CA SER A 194 15.99 -24.58 5.25
C SER A 194 15.63 -23.48 6.26
N SER A 195 15.77 -22.22 5.86
CA SER A 195 15.50 -21.06 6.72
C SER A 195 14.88 -19.89 5.95
N ASP A 196 14.15 -19.03 6.68
CA ASP A 196 13.60 -17.78 6.13
C ASP A 196 12.64 -17.93 4.93
N ASN A 197 12.04 -19.12 4.73
CA ASN A 197 11.16 -19.37 3.60
C ASN A 197 9.69 -19.06 3.88
N ILE A 198 8.91 -18.83 2.82
CA ILE A 198 7.45 -18.79 2.85
C ILE A 198 6.93 -19.85 1.89
N VAL A 199 6.07 -20.74 2.37
CA VAL A 199 5.45 -21.78 1.55
C VAL A 199 3.93 -21.62 1.58
N ALA A 200 3.33 -21.36 0.43
CA ALA A 200 1.89 -21.30 0.25
C ALA A 200 1.46 -22.31 -0.82
N MET A 201 0.65 -23.29 -0.46
CA MET A 201 0.15 -24.30 -1.40
C MET A 201 -1.36 -24.40 -1.34
N SER A 202 -1.95 -25.08 -2.33
CA SER A 202 -3.37 -25.43 -2.28
C SER A 202 -3.65 -26.36 -1.10
N ASP A 203 -4.85 -26.25 -0.53
CA ASP A 203 -5.27 -27.07 0.61
C ASP A 203 -5.16 -28.58 0.31
N GLY A 204 -4.81 -29.36 1.33
CA GLY A 204 -4.60 -30.81 1.24
C GLY A 204 -3.23 -31.25 0.72
N LYS A 205 -2.33 -30.33 0.32
CA LYS A 205 -0.96 -30.68 -0.09
C LYS A 205 0.07 -30.57 1.05
N LEU A 206 1.11 -31.39 0.95
CA LEU A 206 2.32 -31.32 1.77
C LEU A 206 3.48 -30.86 0.89
N ALA A 207 4.12 -29.76 1.27
CA ALA A 207 5.39 -29.34 0.69
C ALA A 207 6.56 -29.91 1.51
N VAL A 208 7.58 -30.43 0.84
CA VAL A 208 8.84 -30.83 1.47
C VAL A 208 9.95 -30.00 0.84
N ILE A 209 10.57 -29.14 1.64
CA ILE A 209 11.56 -28.16 1.18
C ILE A 209 12.91 -28.48 1.83
N GLN A 210 13.93 -28.63 1.00
CA GLN A 210 15.31 -28.84 1.46
C GLN A 210 16.27 -27.80 0.90
N GLY A 211 17.14 -27.26 1.74
CA GLY A 211 18.28 -26.43 1.32
C GLY A 211 17.90 -25.04 0.79
N LEU A 212 16.64 -24.62 0.93
CA LEU A 212 16.23 -23.27 0.53
C LEU A 212 16.43 -22.29 1.67
N GLU A 213 16.98 -21.13 1.34
CA GLU A 213 17.14 -19.99 2.24
C GLU A 213 16.63 -18.73 1.54
N ASP A 214 15.71 -18.00 2.21
CA ASP A 214 15.13 -16.76 1.68
C ASP A 214 14.34 -16.96 0.36
N TYR A 215 13.48 -18.00 0.29
CA TYR A 215 12.61 -18.26 -0.86
C TYR A 215 11.11 -18.15 -0.55
N ILE A 216 10.35 -17.75 -1.57
CA ILE A 216 8.91 -17.91 -1.68
C ILE A 216 8.65 -19.13 -2.55
N VAL A 217 7.87 -20.06 -2.03
CA VAL A 217 7.29 -21.20 -2.76
C VAL A 217 5.78 -21.04 -2.73
N ALA A 218 5.18 -20.70 -3.85
CA ALA A 218 3.76 -20.38 -3.94
C ALA A 218 3.09 -21.15 -5.08
N GLU A 219 1.99 -21.84 -4.79
CA GLU A 219 1.16 -22.50 -5.77
C GLU A 219 -0.20 -21.81 -5.90
N SER A 220 -0.67 -21.63 -7.13
CA SER A 220 -2.03 -21.24 -7.44
C SER A 220 -2.49 -21.95 -8.71
N GLY A 221 -3.59 -22.71 -8.62
CA GLY A 221 -4.13 -23.45 -9.78
C GLY A 221 -3.13 -24.44 -10.38
N ASN A 222 -2.73 -24.17 -11.62
CA ASN A 222 -1.76 -24.97 -12.39
C ASN A 222 -0.33 -24.39 -12.37
N VAL A 223 -0.07 -23.35 -11.56
CA VAL A 223 1.22 -22.65 -11.49
C VAL A 223 1.88 -22.88 -10.13
N LEU A 224 3.17 -23.23 -10.16
CA LEU A 224 4.07 -23.22 -9.01
C LEU A 224 5.19 -22.19 -9.25
N MET A 225 5.30 -21.22 -8.37
CA MET A 225 6.35 -20.21 -8.37
C MET A 225 7.34 -20.48 -7.24
N ILE A 226 8.63 -20.49 -7.59
CA ILE A 226 9.74 -20.56 -6.64
C ILE A 226 10.69 -19.41 -6.95
N CYS A 227 10.79 -18.43 -6.05
CA CYS A 227 11.65 -17.26 -6.26
C CYS A 227 12.25 -16.76 -4.95
N LYS A 228 13.32 -15.97 -5.03
CA LYS A 228 13.93 -15.38 -3.83
C LYS A 228 12.99 -14.37 -3.20
N LYS A 229 12.77 -14.47 -1.89
CA LYS A 229 11.90 -13.58 -1.11
C LYS A 229 12.36 -12.13 -1.20
N ARG A 230 13.67 -11.86 -1.10
CA ARG A 230 14.24 -10.50 -1.31
C ARG A 230 14.02 -9.91 -2.71
N GLU A 231 13.62 -10.71 -3.70
CA GLU A 231 13.37 -10.26 -5.08
C GLU A 231 11.88 -10.25 -5.43
N GLU A 232 10.97 -10.31 -4.46
CA GLU A 232 9.52 -10.40 -4.66
C GLU A 232 8.94 -9.31 -5.59
N GLN A 233 9.54 -8.12 -5.63
CA GLN A 233 9.13 -7.03 -6.52
C GLN A 233 9.20 -7.43 -8.01
N ARG A 234 10.04 -8.41 -8.37
CA ARG A 234 10.19 -8.93 -9.74
C ARG A 234 9.06 -9.87 -10.16
N ILE A 235 8.19 -10.31 -9.24
CA ILE A 235 7.08 -11.23 -9.55
C ILE A 235 6.19 -10.68 -10.67
N LYS A 236 5.94 -9.36 -10.70
CA LYS A 236 5.19 -8.69 -11.78
C LYS A 236 5.81 -8.90 -13.16
N HIS A 237 7.15 -8.93 -13.24
CA HIS A 237 7.84 -9.23 -14.50
C HIS A 237 7.67 -10.70 -14.88
N PHE A 238 7.76 -11.63 -13.92
CA PHE A 238 7.55 -13.06 -14.18
C PHE A 238 6.14 -13.34 -14.72
N VAL A 239 5.11 -12.71 -14.13
CA VAL A 239 3.72 -12.81 -14.59
C VAL A 239 3.58 -12.28 -16.02
N THR A 240 4.21 -11.15 -16.33
CA THR A 240 4.20 -10.58 -17.68
C THR A 240 4.86 -11.51 -18.70
N ASP A 241 6.02 -12.08 -18.36
CA ASP A 241 6.75 -13.02 -19.22
C ASP A 241 5.96 -14.32 -19.46
N VAL A 242 5.30 -14.85 -18.42
CA VAL A 242 4.46 -16.05 -18.53
C VAL A 242 3.27 -15.77 -19.46
N LYS A 243 2.59 -14.64 -19.29
CA LYS A 243 1.48 -14.21 -20.16
C LYS A 243 1.90 -14.14 -21.63
N LEU A 244 3.07 -13.56 -21.91
CA LEU A 244 3.58 -13.42 -23.28
C LEU A 244 3.94 -14.75 -23.94
N ARG A 245 4.48 -15.70 -23.16
CA ARG A 245 4.98 -16.98 -23.70
C ARG A 245 3.91 -18.08 -23.74
N TYR A 246 3.01 -18.09 -22.76
CA TYR A 246 2.10 -19.21 -22.51
C TYR A 246 0.63 -18.80 -22.43
N GLY A 247 0.32 -17.50 -22.55
CA GLY A 247 -1.05 -16.99 -22.57
C GLY A 247 -1.64 -16.79 -21.17
N ASP A 248 -2.94 -16.49 -21.13
CA ASP A 248 -3.66 -16.11 -19.90
C ASP A 248 -4.01 -17.29 -18.98
N GLU A 249 -3.78 -18.53 -19.41
CA GLU A 249 -4.11 -19.73 -18.61
C GLU A 249 -3.23 -19.89 -17.36
N TYR A 250 -2.05 -19.26 -17.33
CA TYR A 250 -1.03 -19.43 -16.28
C TYR A 250 -0.74 -18.14 -15.48
N VAL A 251 -1.70 -17.20 -15.46
CA VAL A 251 -1.56 -15.86 -14.87
C VAL A 251 -2.64 -15.59 -13.83
#